data_AF-B3SDX1-F1
#
_entry.id   AF-B3SDX1-F1
#
_cell.length_a   1.000
_cell.length_b   1.000
_cell.length_c   1.000
_cell.angle_alpha   90.00
_cell.angle_beta   90.00
_cell.angle_gamma   90.00
#
_symmetry.space_group_name_H-M   'P 1'
#
loop_
_entity.id
_entity.type
_entity.pdbx_description
1 polymer ?
#
loop_
_entity_poly.entity_id
_entity_poly.type
_entity_poly.pdbx_seq_one_letter_code
_entity_poly.pdbx_strand_id
1 'polypeptide(L)'
;AEKFSEAVDKAAERIEAVIPRHYARWGAEENDWYEEVDIVKTYVEERPPFALSQVQQFHGLADKANIQLNVYPPQAGKIDLNSISLRKFPFKGVYFEDIAIQMEIVENPGFEFSHWETNRTDFDGSTAYSRKFFPTNGDTVTAIFSGSSQYNELEVYPNPSNGNFTAQFVTDKRQKVQVLLYDLTGSLKKELFNGQLLGGTHQLDLEIQESLQGIYFLTVLTERERFSEKIDGTVKETGFFKDGIPEGKWLTFAADGEKTAELNYQDGKRHGEFRVWDEFTQAYMEISYVNGEMIKANKWVKAEDFASINK
;
A
#
# COMPACT_ATOMS: atom_id res chain seq x y z
N ALA A 1 14.60 -7.80 0.83
CA ALA A 1 14.79 -7.02 -0.41
C ALA A 1 14.31 -5.60 -0.18
N GLU A 2 13.00 -5.36 -0.04
CA GLU A 2 12.37 -4.03 0.12
C GLU A 2 13.09 -3.09 1.11
N LYS A 3 13.21 -3.45 2.39
CA LYS A 3 13.93 -2.63 3.40
C LYS A 3 15.39 -2.33 3.07
N PHE A 4 16.06 -3.22 2.35
CA PHE A 4 17.45 -2.99 1.93
C PHE A 4 17.50 -2.11 0.69
N SER A 5 16.52 -2.22 -0.22
CA SER A 5 16.35 -1.30 -1.35
C SER A 5 16.11 0.13 -0.85
N GLU A 6 15.21 0.31 0.13
CA GLU A 6 15.01 1.59 0.83
C GLU A 6 16.29 2.13 1.49
N ALA A 7 17.11 1.24 2.07
CA ALA A 7 18.37 1.64 2.68
C ALA A 7 19.41 2.08 1.64
N VAL A 8 19.41 1.46 0.46
CA VAL A 8 20.24 1.87 -0.68
C VAL A 8 19.80 3.25 -1.17
N ASP A 9 18.49 3.47 -1.33
CA ASP A 9 17.94 4.77 -1.74
C ASP A 9 18.35 5.87 -0.75
N LYS A 10 18.15 5.66 0.56
CA LYS A 10 18.56 6.62 1.60
C LYS A 10 20.06 6.86 1.64
N ALA A 11 20.86 5.84 1.33
CA ALA A 11 22.32 5.99 1.26
C ALA A 11 22.73 6.80 0.02
N ALA A 12 22.08 6.57 -1.12
CA ALA A 12 22.30 7.30 -2.35
C ALA A 12 21.92 8.78 -2.21
N GLU A 13 20.72 9.07 -1.69
CA GLU A 13 20.22 10.44 -1.42
C GLU A 13 21.22 11.27 -0.58
N ARG A 14 21.87 10.64 0.41
CA ARG A 14 22.84 11.34 1.29
C ARG A 14 24.08 11.84 0.58
N ILE A 15 24.48 11.21 -0.52
CA ILE A 15 25.73 11.53 -1.23
C ILE A 15 25.48 12.09 -2.63
N GLU A 16 24.26 12.02 -3.15
CA GLU A 16 23.85 12.49 -4.48
C GLU A 16 24.37 13.90 -4.78
N ALA A 17 24.19 14.85 -3.83
CA ALA A 17 24.62 16.23 -4.00
C ALA A 17 26.15 16.42 -4.19
N VAL A 18 26.97 15.44 -3.80
CA VAL A 18 28.44 15.50 -3.99
C VAL A 18 28.94 14.72 -5.20
N ILE A 19 28.09 13.91 -5.84
CA ILE A 19 28.44 13.09 -7.01
C ILE A 19 28.93 13.94 -8.21
N PRO A 20 28.32 15.08 -8.58
CA PRO A 20 28.83 15.90 -9.69
C PRO A 20 30.27 16.39 -9.47
N ARG A 21 30.64 16.71 -8.21
CA ARG A 21 32.02 17.08 -7.86
C ARG A 21 32.97 15.88 -7.92
N HIS A 22 32.49 14.69 -7.60
CA HIS A 22 33.25 13.45 -7.72
C HIS A 22 33.61 13.19 -9.18
N TYR A 23 32.64 13.31 -10.10
CA TYR A 23 32.85 13.15 -11.53
C TYR A 23 33.82 14.17 -12.13
N ALA A 24 33.66 15.44 -11.78
CA ALA A 24 34.58 16.49 -12.23
C ALA A 24 36.04 16.26 -11.80
N ARG A 25 36.25 15.52 -10.70
CA ARG A 25 37.58 15.25 -10.15
C ARG A 25 38.23 13.98 -10.71
N TRP A 26 37.46 12.92 -10.93
CA TRP A 26 38.00 11.59 -11.22
C TRP A 26 37.68 11.07 -12.63
N GLY A 27 36.78 11.72 -13.37
CA GLY A 27 36.49 11.42 -14.77
C GLY A 27 35.61 10.19 -14.99
N ALA A 28 34.30 10.36 -14.87
CA ALA A 28 33.25 9.42 -15.31
C ALA A 28 32.02 10.21 -15.79
N GLU A 29 31.07 9.55 -16.48
CA GLU A 29 29.89 10.23 -17.04
C GLU A 29 28.77 10.35 -15.99
N GLU A 30 27.96 11.43 -16.06
CA GLU A 30 26.98 11.77 -15.01
C GLU A 30 25.82 10.75 -14.90
N ASN A 31 25.50 10.04 -15.99
CA ASN A 31 24.50 8.97 -16.00
C ASN A 31 24.97 7.68 -15.34
N ASP A 32 26.27 7.50 -15.11
CA ASP A 32 26.83 6.28 -14.51
C ASP A 32 26.33 6.08 -13.07
N TRP A 33 25.99 7.15 -12.33
CA TRP A 33 25.66 7.06 -10.90
C TRP A 33 24.34 6.33 -10.64
N TYR A 34 23.29 6.73 -11.36
CA TYR A 34 21.96 6.16 -11.16
C TYR A 34 21.92 4.71 -11.63
N GLU A 35 22.65 4.37 -12.70
CA GLU A 35 22.82 2.99 -13.15
C GLU A 35 23.52 2.13 -12.09
N GLU A 36 24.58 2.63 -11.46
CA GLU A 36 25.28 1.92 -10.38
C GLU A 36 24.40 1.74 -9.13
N VAL A 37 23.58 2.74 -8.78
CA VAL A 37 22.58 2.61 -7.71
C VAL A 37 21.57 1.51 -8.04
N ASP A 38 21.05 1.48 -9.27
CA ASP A 38 20.11 0.47 -9.73
C ASP A 38 20.72 -0.94 -9.77
N ILE A 39 22.01 -1.07 -10.12
CA ILE A 39 22.75 -2.34 -10.03
C ILE A 39 22.78 -2.84 -8.58
N VAL A 40 23.07 -1.95 -7.61
CA VAL A 40 23.08 -2.32 -6.19
C VAL A 40 21.69 -2.73 -5.71
N LYS A 41 20.63 -2.03 -6.15
CA LYS A 41 19.24 -2.38 -5.84
C LYS A 41 18.87 -3.74 -6.41
N THR A 42 19.19 -3.99 -7.68
CA THR A 42 18.97 -5.27 -8.36
C THR A 42 19.68 -6.40 -7.61
N TYR A 43 20.96 -6.20 -7.26
CA TYR A 43 21.70 -7.17 -6.46
C TYR A 43 21.01 -7.46 -5.12
N VAL A 44 20.58 -6.43 -4.39
CA VAL A 44 19.88 -6.58 -3.11
C VAL A 44 18.55 -7.33 -3.24
N GLU A 45 17.84 -7.13 -4.34
CA GLU A 45 16.57 -7.79 -4.65
C GLU A 45 16.74 -9.26 -5.02
N GLU A 46 17.76 -9.58 -5.81
CA GLU A 46 18.08 -10.93 -6.26
C GLU A 46 18.84 -11.75 -5.21
N ARG A 47 19.53 -11.11 -4.26
CA ARG A 47 20.40 -11.76 -3.26
C ARG A 47 19.71 -12.81 -2.37
N PRO A 48 18.46 -12.63 -1.87
CA PRO A 48 17.86 -13.52 -0.89
C PRO A 48 17.86 -15.02 -1.25
N PRO A 49 17.43 -15.47 -2.44
CA PRO A 49 17.49 -16.88 -2.81
C PRO A 49 18.93 -17.43 -2.81
N PHE A 50 19.91 -16.66 -3.28
CA PHE A 50 21.33 -17.06 -3.23
C PHE A 50 21.85 -17.15 -1.80
N ALA A 51 21.43 -16.24 -0.92
CA ALA A 51 21.84 -16.23 0.48
C ALA A 51 21.32 -17.48 1.20
N LEU A 52 20.05 -17.81 0.98
CA LEU A 52 19.45 -19.02 1.50
C LEU A 52 20.15 -20.28 0.98
N SER A 53 20.50 -20.35 -0.31
CA SER A 53 21.23 -21.49 -0.88
C SER A 53 22.65 -21.63 -0.30
N GLN A 54 23.35 -20.53 -0.06
CA GLN A 54 24.66 -20.55 0.60
C GLN A 54 24.57 -21.04 2.04
N VAL A 55 23.57 -20.57 2.80
CA VAL A 55 23.30 -21.04 4.17
C VAL A 55 22.99 -22.53 4.18
N GLN A 56 22.13 -22.99 3.25
CA GLN A 56 21.79 -24.40 3.10
C GLN A 56 23.02 -25.26 2.84
N GLN A 57 23.86 -24.87 1.87
CA GLN A 57 25.07 -25.61 1.51
C GLN A 57 26.10 -25.61 2.65
N PHE A 58 26.31 -24.45 3.29
CA PHE A 58 27.31 -24.30 4.34
C PHE A 58 26.97 -25.15 5.58
N HIS A 59 25.70 -25.22 5.95
CA HIS A 59 25.24 -25.97 7.12
C HIS A 59 24.72 -27.39 6.80
N GLY A 60 24.63 -27.76 5.52
CA GLY A 60 24.10 -29.06 5.10
C GLY A 60 22.62 -29.25 5.45
N LEU A 61 21.80 -28.20 5.31
CA LEU A 61 20.39 -28.21 5.70
C LEU A 61 19.50 -28.93 4.67
N ALA A 62 18.35 -29.39 5.12
CA ALA A 62 17.33 -30.02 4.30
C ALA A 62 16.72 -29.06 3.25
N ASP A 63 15.75 -29.58 2.49
CA ASP A 63 15.04 -28.82 1.47
C ASP A 63 14.26 -27.64 2.06
N LYS A 64 13.89 -26.72 1.17
CA LYS A 64 13.17 -25.49 1.52
C LYS A 64 11.67 -25.71 1.40
N ALA A 65 10.92 -25.28 2.41
CA ALA A 65 9.47 -25.21 2.42
C ALA A 65 8.99 -23.77 2.24
N ASN A 66 8.10 -23.56 1.28
CA ASN A 66 7.29 -22.34 1.19
C ASN A 66 6.09 -22.48 2.13
N ILE A 67 5.92 -21.53 3.04
CA ILE A 67 4.79 -21.49 3.97
C ILE A 67 4.01 -20.19 3.79
N GLN A 68 2.71 -20.26 4.08
CA GLN A 68 1.84 -19.10 4.16
C GLN A 68 1.14 -19.05 5.52
N LEU A 69 1.24 -17.89 6.18
CA LEU A 69 0.57 -17.61 7.46
C LEU A 69 -0.50 -16.55 7.27
N ASN A 70 -1.65 -16.74 7.91
CA ASN A 70 -2.79 -15.83 7.87
C ASN A 70 -3.37 -15.60 9.27
N VAL A 71 -4.16 -14.54 9.40
CA VAL A 71 -4.96 -14.22 10.59
C VAL A 71 -6.37 -13.89 10.11
N TYR A 72 -7.38 -14.45 10.78
CA TYR A 72 -8.78 -14.16 10.51
C TYR A 72 -9.55 -13.88 11.81
N PRO A 73 -10.39 -12.82 11.85
CA PRO A 73 -10.49 -11.77 10.83
C PRO A 73 -9.20 -10.93 10.73
N PRO A 74 -8.98 -10.15 9.67
CA PRO A 74 -7.79 -9.31 9.56
C PRO A 74 -7.66 -8.39 10.76
N GLN A 75 -6.42 -8.15 11.14
CA GLN A 75 -6.08 -7.37 12.33
C GLN A 75 -6.66 -7.93 13.64
N ALA A 76 -7.21 -9.16 13.69
CA ALA A 76 -7.63 -9.78 14.94
C ALA A 76 -6.48 -10.03 15.91
N GLY A 77 -5.29 -10.27 15.35
CA GLY A 77 -4.09 -10.49 16.11
C GLY A 77 -2.85 -10.42 15.25
N LYS A 78 -1.75 -10.82 15.86
CA LYS A 78 -0.41 -10.92 15.29
C LYS A 78 0.12 -12.32 15.56
N ILE A 79 1.02 -12.75 14.70
CA ILE A 79 1.74 -14.00 14.86
C ILE A 79 3.20 -13.63 15.11
N ASP A 80 3.69 -13.93 16.30
CA ASP A 80 5.12 -13.91 16.57
C ASP A 80 5.72 -15.20 16.02
N LEU A 81 6.47 -15.08 14.93
CA LEU A 81 7.14 -16.18 14.25
C LEU A 81 8.63 -16.15 14.61
N ASN A 82 9.04 -17.09 15.45
CA ASN A 82 10.35 -17.14 16.08
C ASN A 82 10.66 -15.83 16.84
N SER A 83 11.42 -14.92 16.22
CA SER A 83 11.78 -13.61 16.79
C SER A 83 11.21 -12.43 15.99
N ILE A 84 10.30 -12.70 15.05
CA ILE A 84 9.72 -11.71 14.15
C ILE A 84 8.23 -11.58 14.44
N SER A 85 7.76 -10.38 14.76
CA SER A 85 6.33 -10.09 14.89
C SER A 85 5.70 -9.79 13.53
N LEU A 86 4.87 -10.70 13.04
CA LEU A 86 4.14 -10.53 11.79
C LEU A 86 2.85 -9.75 12.02
N ARG A 87 2.66 -8.69 11.25
CA ARG A 87 1.49 -7.79 11.32
C ARG A 87 0.78 -7.60 9.99
N LYS A 88 1.43 -7.99 8.89
CA LYS A 88 0.89 -7.96 7.53
C LYS A 88 0.65 -9.39 7.09
N PHE A 89 -0.59 -9.68 6.66
CA PHE A 89 -1.02 -10.99 6.21
C PHE A 89 -1.73 -10.86 4.86
N PRO A 90 -1.65 -11.86 3.96
CA PRO A 90 -0.94 -13.14 4.12
C PRO A 90 0.59 -12.96 4.17
N PHE A 91 1.25 -13.59 5.13
CA PHE A 91 2.71 -13.65 5.17
C PHE A 91 3.18 -14.87 4.37
N LYS A 92 4.12 -14.67 3.45
CA LYS A 92 4.76 -15.76 2.70
C LYS A 92 6.24 -15.81 3.06
N GLY A 93 6.72 -17.00 3.42
CA GLY A 93 8.11 -17.19 3.83
C GLY A 93 8.68 -18.52 3.36
N VAL A 94 10.01 -18.57 3.26
CA VAL A 94 10.76 -19.77 2.89
C VAL A 94 11.60 -20.20 4.09
N TYR A 95 11.42 -21.45 4.54
CA TYR A 95 12.09 -22.03 5.69
C TYR A 95 12.72 -23.38 5.34
N PHE A 96 13.62 -23.89 6.17
CA PHE A 96 14.22 -25.22 6.00
C PHE A 96 13.38 -26.28 6.71
N GLU A 97 13.13 -27.41 6.06
CA GLU A 97 12.23 -28.46 6.57
C GLU A 97 12.77 -29.16 7.84
N ASP A 98 14.08 -29.11 8.08
CA ASP A 98 14.74 -29.68 9.26
C ASP A 98 14.94 -28.68 10.40
N ILE A 99 14.50 -27.43 10.23
CA ILE A 99 14.54 -26.40 11.27
C ILE A 99 13.13 -26.07 11.72
N ALA A 100 12.80 -26.50 12.94
CA ALA A 100 11.50 -26.20 13.52
C ALA A 100 11.32 -24.68 13.72
N ILE A 101 10.16 -24.19 13.30
CA ILE A 101 9.70 -22.82 13.56
C ILE A 101 8.69 -22.83 14.69
N GLN A 102 8.63 -21.73 15.43
CA GLN A 102 7.69 -21.51 16.51
C GLN A 102 6.81 -20.31 16.17
N MET A 103 5.50 -20.50 16.31
CA MET A 103 4.49 -19.46 16.21
C MET A 103 3.86 -19.26 17.58
N GLU A 104 3.59 -18.00 17.90
CA GLU A 104 2.84 -17.60 19.08
C GLU A 104 1.80 -16.54 18.71
N ILE A 105 0.61 -16.67 19.29
CA ILE A 105 -0.50 -15.76 19.07
C ILE A 105 -0.44 -14.59 20.03
N VAL A 106 -0.57 -13.38 19.47
CA VAL A 106 -0.83 -12.16 20.23
C VAL A 106 -2.13 -11.55 19.72
N GLU A 107 -3.15 -11.58 20.56
CA GLU A 107 -4.47 -10.99 20.27
C GLU A 107 -4.38 -9.45 20.24
N ASN A 108 -5.18 -8.83 19.38
CA ASN A 108 -5.47 -7.40 19.51
C ASN A 108 -6.73 -7.20 20.37
N PRO A 109 -6.91 -6.02 21.01
CA PRO A 109 -8.06 -5.76 21.87
C PRO A 109 -9.41 -6.01 21.16
N GLY A 110 -10.33 -6.71 21.83
CA GLY A 110 -11.66 -7.05 21.31
C GLY A 110 -11.73 -8.39 20.57
N PHE A 111 -10.60 -9.08 20.43
CA PHE A 111 -10.51 -10.43 19.87
C PHE A 111 -9.95 -11.40 20.90
N GLU A 112 -10.35 -12.66 20.73
CA GLU A 112 -9.90 -13.82 21.48
C GLU A 112 -9.55 -14.91 20.47
N PHE A 113 -8.37 -15.50 20.60
CA PHE A 113 -7.91 -16.58 19.75
C PHE A 113 -8.80 -17.80 19.96
N SER A 114 -9.30 -18.34 18.85
CA SER A 114 -10.16 -19.53 18.86
C SER A 114 -9.33 -20.78 18.60
N HIS A 115 -8.74 -20.89 17.41
CA HIS A 115 -7.99 -22.07 17.00
C HIS A 115 -7.15 -21.81 15.74
N TRP A 116 -6.30 -22.77 15.39
CA TRP A 116 -5.59 -22.83 14.13
C TRP A 116 -6.38 -23.61 13.09
N GLU A 117 -6.47 -23.08 11.87
CA GLU A 117 -6.89 -23.83 10.68
C GLU A 117 -5.69 -24.04 9.75
N THR A 118 -5.46 -25.27 9.31
CA THR A 118 -4.32 -25.60 8.44
C THR A 118 -4.60 -26.79 7.53
N ASN A 119 -3.81 -26.92 6.46
CA ASN A 119 -3.81 -28.10 5.59
C ASN A 119 -3.07 -29.31 6.20
N ARG A 120 -2.65 -29.23 7.46
CA ARG A 120 -1.91 -30.28 8.15
C ARG A 120 -2.77 -31.00 9.18
N THR A 121 -2.63 -32.32 9.30
CA THR A 121 -3.45 -33.10 10.23
C THR A 121 -2.98 -33.06 11.68
N ASP A 122 -1.75 -32.62 11.94
CA ASP A 122 -1.11 -32.68 13.25
C ASP A 122 -1.56 -31.57 14.21
N PHE A 123 -2.03 -30.43 13.70
CA PHE A 123 -2.51 -29.33 14.54
C PHE A 123 -3.70 -28.54 13.97
N ASP A 124 -4.36 -29.03 12.92
CA ASP A 124 -5.64 -28.45 12.48
C ASP A 124 -6.69 -28.51 13.60
N GLY A 125 -7.44 -27.42 13.78
CA GLY A 125 -8.41 -27.24 14.86
C GLY A 125 -7.81 -27.00 16.24
N SER A 126 -6.48 -26.85 16.35
CA SER A 126 -5.81 -26.70 17.63
C SER A 126 -6.12 -25.35 18.32
N THR A 127 -6.39 -25.36 19.62
CA THR A 127 -6.62 -24.16 20.45
C THR A 127 -5.38 -23.63 21.18
N ALA A 128 -4.19 -24.24 21.00
CA ALA A 128 -3.00 -23.75 21.69
C ALA A 128 -2.46 -22.45 21.08
N TYR A 129 -2.17 -21.49 21.95
CA TYR A 129 -1.60 -20.18 21.60
C TYR A 129 -0.20 -20.26 20.99
N SER A 130 0.53 -21.36 21.24
CA SER A 130 1.85 -21.57 20.66
C SER A 130 1.96 -22.93 19.97
N ARG A 131 2.63 -22.92 18.83
CA ARG A 131 2.87 -24.10 18.01
C ARG A 131 4.29 -24.10 17.49
N LYS A 132 4.99 -25.20 17.75
CA LYS A 132 6.32 -25.48 17.18
C LYS A 132 6.19 -26.67 16.24
N PHE A 133 6.63 -26.50 15.00
CA PHE A 133 6.54 -27.54 13.98
C PHE A 133 7.68 -27.40 12.97
N PHE A 134 7.97 -28.49 12.28
CA PHE A 134 8.88 -28.52 11.14
C PHE A 134 8.09 -28.12 9.88
N PRO A 135 8.50 -27.06 9.16
CA PRO A 135 7.83 -26.62 7.94
C PRO A 135 7.75 -27.73 6.89
N THR A 136 6.67 -27.74 6.12
CA THR A 136 6.51 -28.58 4.93
C THR A 136 6.11 -27.72 3.74
N ASN A 137 6.68 -27.98 2.57
CA ASN A 137 6.41 -27.15 1.41
C ASN A 137 4.91 -27.14 1.04
N GLY A 138 4.32 -25.94 1.01
CA GLY A 138 2.89 -25.75 0.78
C GLY A 138 2.05 -25.65 2.05
N ASP A 139 2.67 -25.60 3.24
CA ASP A 139 1.95 -25.35 4.49
C ASP A 139 1.18 -24.02 4.42
N THR A 140 -0.10 -24.09 4.75
CA THR A 140 -0.98 -22.94 4.94
C THR A 140 -1.54 -22.99 6.34
N VAL A 141 -1.31 -21.96 7.14
CA VAL A 141 -1.75 -21.88 8.52
C VAL A 141 -2.48 -20.56 8.75
N THR A 142 -3.69 -20.63 9.30
CA THR A 142 -4.53 -19.48 9.61
C THR A 142 -4.84 -19.50 11.09
N ALA A 143 -4.55 -18.40 11.79
CA ALA A 143 -5.02 -18.19 13.15
C ALA A 143 -6.45 -17.62 13.12
N ILE A 144 -7.41 -18.36 13.65
CA ILE A 144 -8.82 -17.96 13.76
C ILE A 144 -9.06 -17.35 15.12
N PHE A 145 -9.69 -16.18 15.13
CA PHE A 145 -10.10 -15.46 16.32
C PHE A 145 -11.61 -15.29 16.34
N SER A 146 -12.17 -15.27 17.54
CA SER A 146 -13.55 -14.89 17.84
C SER A 146 -13.58 -13.54 18.55
N GLY A 147 -14.65 -12.77 18.38
CA GLY A 147 -14.80 -11.47 19.01
C GLY A 147 -15.33 -10.45 18.02
N SER A 148 -15.42 -9.21 18.48
CA SER A 148 -15.87 -8.08 17.69
C SER A 148 -14.90 -6.94 17.90
N SER A 149 -14.22 -6.54 16.83
CA SER A 149 -13.80 -5.16 16.70
C SER A 149 -14.76 -4.45 15.76
N GLN A 150 -14.75 -3.11 15.79
CA GLN A 150 -15.35 -2.30 14.75
C GLN A 150 -14.51 -2.38 13.46
N TYR A 151 -14.12 -3.58 13.03
CA TYR A 151 -13.42 -3.77 11.76
C TYR A 151 -14.43 -3.68 10.64
N ASN A 152 -14.09 -2.91 9.60
CA ASN A 152 -14.88 -2.94 8.39
C ASN A 152 -14.43 -4.15 7.57
N GLU A 153 -15.34 -5.10 7.36
CA GLU A 153 -15.12 -6.34 6.58
C GLU A 153 -14.80 -6.08 5.09
N LEU A 154 -14.93 -4.81 4.68
CA LEU A 154 -14.55 -4.25 3.41
C LEU A 154 -13.84 -2.91 3.68
N GLU A 155 -12.66 -2.72 3.13
CA GLU A 155 -11.93 -1.45 3.11
C GLU A 155 -11.75 -1.01 1.65
N VAL A 156 -11.86 0.30 1.39
CA VAL A 156 -11.65 0.87 0.06
C VAL A 156 -10.64 2.00 0.13
N TYR A 157 -9.56 1.91 -0.66
CA TYR A 157 -8.51 2.93 -0.69
C TYR A 157 -7.98 3.18 -2.12
N PRO A 158 -7.64 4.42 -2.49
CA PRO A 158 -7.92 5.64 -1.75
C PRO A 158 -9.44 5.93 -1.73
N ASN A 159 -9.91 6.55 -0.66
CA ASN A 159 -11.27 7.07 -0.55
C ASN A 159 -11.19 8.46 0.11
N PRO A 160 -11.48 9.57 -0.58
CA PRO A 160 -12.12 9.67 -1.91
C PRO A 160 -11.32 9.06 -3.08
N SER A 161 -11.99 8.61 -4.14
CA SER A 161 -11.39 8.02 -5.36
C SER A 161 -11.88 8.73 -6.63
N ASN A 162 -11.03 8.82 -7.65
CA ASN A 162 -11.39 9.34 -8.98
C ASN A 162 -11.88 8.25 -9.96
N GLY A 163 -11.98 6.99 -9.53
CA GLY A 163 -12.33 5.86 -10.41
C GLY A 163 -11.39 4.66 -10.28
N ASN A 164 -10.18 4.87 -9.73
CA ASN A 164 -9.24 3.81 -9.42
C ASN A 164 -9.14 3.64 -7.90
N PHE A 165 -9.44 2.45 -7.42
CA PHE A 165 -9.35 2.12 -6.00
C PHE A 165 -9.14 0.63 -5.81
N THR A 166 -8.58 0.30 -4.67
CA THR A 166 -8.39 -1.04 -4.19
C THR A 166 -9.47 -1.36 -3.16
N ALA A 167 -10.15 -2.48 -3.38
CA ALA A 167 -11.06 -3.07 -2.42
C ALA A 167 -10.36 -4.21 -1.69
N GLN A 168 -10.24 -4.10 -0.37
CA GLN A 168 -9.73 -5.15 0.49
C GLN A 168 -10.87 -5.74 1.31
N PHE A 169 -11.06 -7.05 1.22
CA PHE A 169 -12.09 -7.76 1.97
C PHE A 169 -11.64 -9.18 2.25
N VAL A 170 -12.46 -9.94 2.97
CA VAL A 170 -12.08 -11.25 3.48
C VAL A 170 -13.18 -12.24 3.21
N THR A 171 -12.76 -13.49 3.04
CA THR A 171 -13.68 -14.62 2.90
C THR A 171 -13.27 -15.69 3.89
N ASP A 172 -14.26 -16.29 4.56
CA ASP A 172 -14.09 -17.38 5.53
C ASP A 172 -13.64 -18.68 4.84
N LYS A 173 -14.09 -18.93 3.61
CA LYS A 173 -13.80 -20.16 2.86
C LYS A 173 -13.85 -19.94 1.36
N ARG A 174 -13.50 -20.99 0.60
CA ARG A 174 -13.70 -20.99 -0.86
C ARG A 174 -15.19 -20.84 -1.17
N GLN A 175 -15.55 -19.73 -1.81
CA GLN A 175 -16.95 -19.41 -2.13
C GLN A 175 -17.05 -18.49 -3.33
N LYS A 176 -18.27 -18.36 -3.87
CA LYS A 176 -18.55 -17.36 -4.90
C LYS A 176 -18.61 -15.95 -4.29
N VAL A 177 -17.97 -14.99 -4.96
CA VAL A 177 -17.94 -13.58 -4.58
C VAL A 177 -18.32 -12.71 -5.77
N GLN A 178 -19.16 -11.70 -5.54
CA GLN A 178 -19.44 -10.62 -6.48
C GLN A 178 -19.06 -9.28 -5.86
N VAL A 179 -18.42 -8.41 -6.64
CA VAL A 179 -18.16 -7.03 -6.24
C VAL A 179 -18.94 -6.11 -7.17
N LEU A 180 -19.85 -5.34 -6.59
CA LEU A 180 -20.85 -4.54 -7.29
C LEU A 180 -20.72 -3.08 -6.86
N LEU A 181 -20.90 -2.17 -7.81
CA LEU A 181 -20.90 -0.74 -7.56
C LEU A 181 -22.30 -0.18 -7.75
N TYR A 182 -22.82 0.46 -6.72
CA TYR A 182 -24.13 1.11 -6.72
C TYR A 182 -23.98 2.63 -6.59
N ASP A 183 -24.92 3.39 -7.15
CA ASP A 183 -25.06 4.81 -6.80
C ASP A 183 -25.87 5.00 -5.51
N LEU A 184 -26.01 6.26 -5.06
CA LEU A 184 -26.83 6.63 -3.89
C LEU A 184 -28.31 6.22 -3.98
N THR A 185 -28.83 5.98 -5.18
CA THR A 185 -30.22 5.54 -5.38
C THR A 185 -30.36 4.02 -5.24
N GLY A 186 -29.25 3.30 -5.10
CA GLY A 186 -29.20 1.84 -5.08
C GLY A 186 -29.24 1.22 -6.49
N SER A 187 -29.06 2.03 -7.54
CA SER A 187 -29.00 1.51 -8.91
C SER A 187 -27.62 0.93 -9.18
N LEU A 188 -27.58 -0.30 -9.72
CA LEU A 188 -26.32 -0.97 -10.09
C LEU A 188 -25.67 -0.22 -11.25
N LYS A 189 -24.48 0.32 -11.04
CA LYS A 189 -23.66 0.95 -12.07
C LYS A 189 -22.77 -0.05 -12.79
N LYS A 190 -22.10 -0.93 -12.04
CA LYS A 190 -21.15 -1.87 -12.60
C LYS A 190 -20.98 -3.11 -11.74
N GLU A 191 -20.90 -4.28 -12.37
CA GLU A 191 -20.32 -5.47 -11.76
C GLU A 191 -18.81 -5.43 -12.01
N LEU A 192 -18.05 -5.26 -10.93
CA LEU A 192 -16.59 -5.08 -10.95
C LEU A 192 -15.86 -6.42 -10.87
N PHE A 193 -16.46 -7.42 -10.20
CA PHE A 193 -15.92 -8.77 -10.12
C PHE A 193 -17.05 -9.79 -9.91
N ASN A 194 -16.89 -10.99 -10.48
CA ASN A 194 -17.79 -12.12 -10.28
C ASN A 194 -17.04 -13.43 -10.48
N GLY A 195 -16.75 -14.16 -9.40
CA GLY A 195 -15.93 -15.36 -9.48
C GLY A 195 -15.88 -16.15 -8.18
N GLN A 196 -15.13 -17.26 -8.17
CA GLN A 196 -14.82 -17.98 -6.95
C GLN A 196 -13.49 -17.50 -6.38
N LEU A 197 -13.48 -17.22 -5.07
CA LEU A 197 -12.28 -16.86 -4.32
C LEU A 197 -12.04 -17.90 -3.23
N LEU A 198 -10.77 -18.17 -2.89
CA LEU A 198 -10.38 -19.01 -1.76
C LEU A 198 -10.63 -18.28 -0.45
N GLY A 199 -10.68 -18.99 0.69
CA GLY A 199 -10.68 -18.32 2.00
C GLY A 199 -9.40 -17.51 2.22
N GLY A 200 -9.51 -16.38 2.92
CA GLY A 200 -8.42 -15.44 3.19
C GLY A 200 -8.74 -14.00 2.78
N THR A 201 -7.74 -13.13 2.95
CA THR A 201 -7.79 -11.72 2.54
C THR A 201 -7.60 -11.58 1.05
N HIS A 202 -8.50 -10.83 0.40
CA HIS A 202 -8.45 -10.49 -1.01
C HIS A 202 -8.25 -9.00 -1.17
N GLN A 203 -7.41 -8.66 -2.15
CA GLN A 203 -7.19 -7.30 -2.60
C GLN A 203 -7.49 -7.26 -4.09
N LEU A 204 -8.50 -6.48 -4.48
CA LEU A 204 -8.85 -6.26 -5.88
C LEU A 204 -8.58 -4.81 -6.25
N ASP A 205 -7.69 -4.60 -7.20
CA ASP A 205 -7.49 -3.29 -7.83
C ASP A 205 -8.57 -3.11 -8.90
N LEU A 206 -9.43 -2.11 -8.70
CA LEU A 206 -10.64 -1.89 -9.48
C LEU A 206 -10.55 -0.56 -10.20
N GLU A 207 -10.87 -0.59 -11.50
CA GLU A 207 -10.88 0.57 -12.37
C GLU A 207 -12.26 0.77 -13.00
N ILE A 208 -12.73 2.00 -12.89
CA ILE A 208 -13.95 2.47 -13.53
C ILE A 208 -13.53 3.41 -14.66
N GLN A 209 -13.76 2.99 -15.90
CA GLN A 209 -13.42 3.75 -17.11
C GLN A 209 -14.14 5.11 -17.21
N GLU A 210 -15.22 5.30 -16.45
CA GLU A 210 -15.97 6.54 -16.33
C GLU A 210 -15.59 7.24 -15.02
N SER A 211 -15.49 8.58 -15.03
CA SER A 211 -15.19 9.34 -13.81
C SER A 211 -16.29 9.14 -12.77
N LEU A 212 -15.89 8.68 -11.57
CA LEU A 212 -16.79 8.61 -10.43
C LEU A 212 -17.09 10.02 -9.93
N GLN A 213 -18.24 10.60 -10.34
CA GLN A 213 -18.74 11.85 -9.75
C GLN A 213 -19.86 11.56 -8.77
N GLY A 214 -19.74 12.04 -7.53
CA GLY A 214 -20.71 11.83 -6.46
C GLY A 214 -20.40 10.65 -5.54
N ILE A 215 -21.38 10.20 -4.76
CA ILE A 215 -21.20 9.13 -3.78
C ILE A 215 -21.66 7.79 -4.38
N TYR A 216 -20.87 6.76 -4.14
CA TYR A 216 -21.16 5.38 -4.56
C TYR A 216 -21.07 4.44 -3.36
N PHE A 217 -21.64 3.26 -3.51
CA PHE A 217 -21.47 2.15 -2.58
C PHE A 217 -20.83 0.98 -3.30
N LEU A 218 -19.64 0.59 -2.85
CA LEU A 218 -19.05 -0.68 -3.22
C LEU A 218 -19.65 -1.76 -2.34
N THR A 219 -20.19 -2.80 -2.95
CA THR A 219 -20.80 -3.92 -2.24
C THR A 219 -20.11 -5.21 -2.63
N VAL A 220 -19.64 -5.95 -1.64
CA VAL A 220 -19.14 -7.31 -1.80
C VAL A 220 -20.24 -8.27 -1.34
N LEU A 221 -20.68 -9.14 -2.23
CA LEU A 221 -21.64 -10.22 -1.95
C LEU A 221 -20.89 -11.54 -1.91
N THR A 222 -21.03 -12.27 -0.81
CA THR A 222 -20.59 -13.66 -0.67
C THR A 222 -21.83 -14.58 -0.66
N GLU A 223 -21.64 -15.88 -0.41
CA GLU A 223 -22.77 -16.82 -0.32
C GLU A 223 -23.68 -16.54 0.89
N ARG A 224 -23.18 -15.85 1.92
CA ARG A 224 -23.88 -15.64 3.20
C ARG A 224 -23.93 -14.19 3.64
N GLU A 225 -22.99 -13.38 3.18
CA GLU A 225 -22.73 -12.06 3.73
C GLU A 225 -22.77 -11.00 2.64
N ARG A 226 -23.08 -9.78 3.07
CA ARG A 226 -23.07 -8.59 2.23
C ARG A 226 -22.33 -7.51 2.99
N PHE A 227 -21.20 -7.09 2.44
CA PHE A 227 -20.42 -5.97 2.94
C PHE A 227 -20.64 -4.77 2.02
N SER A 228 -20.77 -3.58 2.57
CA SER A 228 -20.93 -2.36 1.77
C SER A 228 -20.11 -1.22 2.36
N GLU A 229 -19.33 -0.56 1.51
CA GLU A 229 -18.54 0.62 1.86
C GLU A 229 -18.90 1.80 0.97
N LYS A 230 -18.91 2.99 1.58
CA LYS A 230 -19.18 4.24 0.87
C LYS A 230 -17.91 4.71 0.18
N ILE A 231 -17.96 4.95 -1.12
CA ILE A 231 -16.91 5.61 -1.90
C ILE A 231 -17.34 7.05 -2.17
N ASP A 232 -16.50 8.02 -1.82
CA ASP A 232 -16.66 9.41 -2.24
C ASP A 232 -15.90 9.63 -3.55
N GLY A 233 -16.63 9.93 -4.64
CA GLY A 233 -16.06 10.32 -5.93
C GLY A 233 -15.58 11.78 -5.97
N THR A 234 -15.85 12.55 -4.92
CA THR A 234 -15.48 13.97 -4.82
C THR A 234 -14.06 14.08 -4.27
N VAL A 235 -13.07 14.04 -5.14
CA VAL A 235 -11.67 14.17 -4.71
C VAL A 235 -11.40 15.61 -4.24
N LYS A 236 -11.07 15.77 -2.96
CA LYS A 236 -10.65 17.07 -2.39
C LYS A 236 -9.14 17.31 -2.53
N GLU A 237 -8.34 16.27 -2.73
CA GLU A 237 -6.89 16.37 -2.88
C GLU A 237 -6.33 15.09 -3.56
N THR A 238 -5.46 15.24 -4.56
CA THR A 238 -4.69 14.13 -5.16
C THR A 238 -3.22 14.36 -4.92
N GLY A 239 -2.45 13.30 -4.70
CA GLY A 239 -1.01 13.36 -4.59
C GLY A 239 -0.42 11.99 -4.28
N PHE A 240 0.90 11.91 -4.29
CA PHE A 240 1.61 10.67 -4.04
C PHE A 240 2.22 10.70 -2.65
N PHE A 241 2.24 9.54 -2.00
CA PHE A 241 3.03 9.33 -0.80
C PHE A 241 4.17 8.37 -1.14
N LYS A 242 5.40 8.73 -0.79
CA LYS A 242 6.55 7.84 -0.78
C LYS A 242 6.86 7.52 0.69
N ASP A 243 6.81 6.25 1.08
CA ASP A 243 7.06 5.79 2.45
C ASP A 243 6.20 6.46 3.55
N GLY A 244 4.95 6.80 3.22
CA GLY A 244 4.02 7.49 4.13
C GLY A 244 4.25 9.00 4.24
N ILE A 245 5.12 9.56 3.40
CA ILE A 245 5.48 10.98 3.36
C ILE A 245 4.98 11.60 2.04
N PRO A 246 4.34 12.79 2.04
CA PRO A 246 3.90 13.45 0.81
C PRO A 246 5.06 13.71 -0.15
N GLU A 247 4.90 13.30 -1.41
CA GLU A 247 5.93 13.38 -2.45
C GLU A 247 5.32 13.79 -3.79
N GLY A 248 6.07 14.56 -4.57
CA GLY A 248 5.71 14.98 -5.92
C GLY A 248 4.59 15.99 -5.96
N LYS A 249 3.88 16.01 -7.10
CA LYS A 249 2.84 16.99 -7.39
C LYS A 249 1.51 16.59 -6.77
N TRP A 250 0.92 17.53 -6.06
CA TRP A 250 -0.34 17.45 -5.37
C TRP A 250 -1.32 18.45 -5.99
N LEU A 251 -2.56 18.03 -6.21
CA LEU A 251 -3.61 18.87 -6.78
C LEU A 251 -4.79 18.93 -5.82
N THR A 252 -5.28 20.13 -5.56
CA THR A 252 -6.52 20.36 -4.80
C THR A 252 -7.59 20.81 -5.79
N PHE A 253 -8.82 20.35 -5.57
CA PHE A 253 -9.97 20.67 -6.42
C PHE A 253 -11.13 21.22 -5.58
N ALA A 254 -11.90 22.12 -6.19
CA ALA A 254 -13.18 22.62 -5.69
C ALA A 254 -14.26 21.55 -5.79
N ALA A 255 -15.41 21.78 -5.14
CA ALA A 255 -16.54 20.85 -5.15
C ALA A 255 -17.15 20.64 -6.55
N ASP A 256 -16.92 21.56 -7.49
CA ASP A 256 -17.35 21.50 -8.89
C ASP A 256 -16.29 20.91 -9.84
N GLY A 257 -15.13 20.51 -9.30
CA GLY A 257 -14.02 19.93 -10.05
C GLY A 257 -13.03 20.94 -10.63
N GLU A 258 -13.20 22.25 -10.40
CA GLU A 258 -12.18 23.23 -10.77
C GLU A 258 -10.93 23.06 -9.90
N LYS A 259 -9.75 23.23 -10.50
CA LYS A 259 -8.49 23.11 -9.78
C LYS A 259 -8.24 24.34 -8.93
N THR A 260 -8.08 24.14 -7.61
CA THR A 260 -7.91 25.21 -6.62
C THR A 260 -6.48 25.32 -6.10
N ALA A 261 -5.69 24.26 -6.20
CA ALA A 261 -4.26 24.33 -5.93
C ALA A 261 -3.42 23.30 -6.71
N GLU A 262 -2.17 23.65 -6.94
CA GLU A 262 -1.07 22.78 -7.32
C GLU A 262 0.05 22.99 -6.31
N LEU A 263 0.40 21.93 -5.61
CA LEU A 263 1.41 21.90 -4.56
C LEU A 263 2.49 20.92 -4.99
N ASN A 264 3.74 21.15 -4.62
CA ASN A 264 4.82 20.20 -4.88
C ASN A 264 5.52 19.86 -3.57
N TYR A 265 5.66 18.57 -3.29
CA TYR A 265 6.31 18.07 -2.08
C TYR A 265 7.57 17.28 -2.46
N GLN A 266 8.61 17.44 -1.65
CA GLN A 266 9.83 16.64 -1.69
C GLN A 266 10.19 16.33 -0.24
N ASP A 267 10.35 15.05 0.09
CA ASP A 267 10.65 14.56 1.44
C ASP A 267 9.64 15.04 2.50
N GLY A 268 8.36 15.17 2.10
CA GLY A 268 7.28 15.62 2.98
C GLY A 268 7.24 17.11 3.25
N LYS A 269 8.15 17.86 2.63
CA LYS A 269 8.21 19.31 2.74
C LYS A 269 7.80 19.94 1.42
N ARG A 270 7.20 21.13 1.51
CA ARG A 270 6.89 21.94 0.34
C ARG A 270 8.17 22.28 -0.41
N HIS A 271 8.26 21.92 -1.69
CA HIS A 271 9.44 22.16 -2.52
C HIS A 271 9.01 22.42 -3.97
N GLY A 272 9.53 23.48 -4.58
CA GLY A 272 9.18 23.90 -5.94
C GLY A 272 8.07 24.96 -5.98
N GLU A 273 7.46 25.10 -7.15
CA GLU A 273 6.43 26.12 -7.42
C GLU A 273 5.04 25.65 -6.98
N PHE A 274 4.30 26.53 -6.32
CA PHE A 274 2.94 26.32 -5.85
C PHE A 274 2.05 27.30 -6.58
N ARG A 275 0.91 26.83 -7.07
CA ARG A 275 -0.12 27.72 -7.60
C ARG A 275 -1.40 27.53 -6.80
N VAL A 276 -1.91 28.60 -6.20
CA VAL A 276 -3.16 28.58 -5.41
C VAL A 276 -4.12 29.58 -6.02
N TRP A 277 -5.33 29.13 -6.35
CA TRP A 277 -6.38 29.96 -6.91
C TRP A 277 -7.35 30.39 -5.80
N ASP A 278 -7.66 31.69 -5.73
CA ASP A 278 -8.68 32.24 -4.83
C ASP A 278 -9.99 32.38 -5.60
N GLU A 279 -10.94 31.50 -5.29
CA GLU A 279 -12.26 31.41 -5.93
C GLU A 279 -13.07 32.70 -5.82
N PHE A 280 -12.82 33.53 -4.79
CA PHE A 280 -13.61 34.74 -4.54
C PHE A 280 -13.07 35.97 -5.26
N THR A 281 -11.77 35.99 -5.59
CA THR A 281 -11.09 37.21 -6.09
C THR A 281 -10.57 37.10 -7.53
N GLN A 282 -10.82 35.98 -8.22
CA GLN A 282 -10.26 35.67 -9.56
C GLN A 282 -8.73 35.87 -9.64
N ALA A 283 -8.06 35.79 -8.49
CA ALA A 283 -6.62 35.90 -8.37
C ALA A 283 -6.00 34.52 -8.17
N TYR A 284 -4.74 34.38 -8.55
CA TYR A 284 -3.93 33.24 -8.14
C TYR A 284 -2.61 33.73 -7.55
N MET A 285 -2.06 32.92 -6.65
CA MET A 285 -0.74 33.13 -6.07
C MET A 285 0.21 32.06 -6.61
N GLU A 286 1.42 32.49 -6.98
CA GLU A 286 2.55 31.61 -7.23
C GLU A 286 3.53 31.73 -6.07
N ILE A 287 3.80 30.63 -5.39
CA ILE A 287 4.66 30.60 -4.21
C ILE A 287 5.75 29.56 -4.45
N SER A 288 7.02 29.97 -4.38
CA SER A 288 8.15 29.07 -4.51
C SER A 288 8.62 28.66 -3.11
N TYR A 289 8.80 27.36 -2.89
CA TYR A 289 9.36 26.81 -1.65
C TYR A 289 10.64 26.02 -1.92
N VAL A 290 11.56 26.03 -0.97
CA VAL A 290 12.71 25.11 -0.93
C VAL A 290 12.79 24.52 0.47
N ASN A 291 12.73 23.19 0.57
CA ASN A 291 12.83 22.45 1.84
C ASN A 291 11.86 22.91 2.94
N GLY A 292 10.65 23.32 2.55
CA GLY A 292 9.59 23.80 3.45
C GLY A 292 9.62 25.30 3.74
N GLU A 293 10.66 26.02 3.31
CA GLU A 293 10.77 27.47 3.49
C GLU A 293 10.29 28.21 2.24
N MET A 294 9.43 29.22 2.45
CA MET A 294 8.95 30.09 1.37
C MET A 294 10.09 31.01 0.94
N ILE A 295 10.49 30.93 -0.32
CA ILE A 295 11.55 31.78 -0.87
C ILE A 295 10.99 32.94 -1.71
N LYS A 296 9.77 32.80 -2.25
CA LYS A 296 9.13 33.80 -3.10
C LYS A 296 7.61 33.65 -3.10
N ALA A 297 6.88 34.76 -3.17
CA ALA A 297 5.44 34.76 -3.42
C ALA A 297 5.07 35.91 -4.37
N ASN A 298 4.40 35.58 -5.49
CA ASN A 298 3.82 36.53 -6.41
C ASN A 298 2.30 36.39 -6.38
N LYS A 299 1.58 37.51 -6.31
CA LYS A 299 0.12 37.52 -6.47
C LYS A 299 -0.22 38.06 -7.85
N TRP A 300 -1.00 37.29 -8.60
CA TRP A 300 -1.48 37.64 -9.92
C TRP A 300 -3.00 37.82 -9.84
N VAL A 301 -3.48 38.99 -10.21
CA VAL A 301 -4.91 39.21 -10.47
C VAL A 301 -5.10 38.95 -11.96
N LYS A 302 -6.10 38.14 -12.37
CA LYS A 302 -6.46 38.04 -13.79
C LYS A 302 -6.67 39.46 -14.32
N ALA A 303 -5.81 39.91 -15.22
CA ALA A 303 -6.01 41.19 -15.90
C ALA A 303 -7.30 41.08 -16.71
N GLU A 304 -8.31 41.89 -16.39
CA GLU A 304 -9.33 42.23 -17.36
C GLU A 304 -8.62 42.78 -18.61
N ASP A 305 -9.03 42.30 -19.77
CA ASP A 305 -8.38 42.49 -21.07
C ASP A 305 -7.75 43.88 -21.28
N PHE A 306 -6.43 43.94 -21.41
CA PHE A 306 -5.71 45.08 -21.98
C PHE A 306 -5.89 45.12 -23.51
N ALA A 307 -7.16 45.22 -23.96
CA ALA A 307 -7.55 45.38 -25.35
C ALA A 307 -8.74 46.37 -25.50
N SER A 308 -8.77 47.46 -24.73
CA SER A 308 -9.78 48.52 -24.98
C SER A 308 -9.44 49.94 -24.50
N ILE A 309 -8.18 50.29 -24.21
CA ILE A 309 -7.77 51.71 -24.06
C ILE A 309 -6.42 51.95 -24.72
N ASN A 310 -6.42 51.89 -26.06
CA ASN A 310 -5.59 52.70 -26.94
C ASN A 310 -6.40 52.90 -28.22
N LYS A 311 -7.31 53.87 -28.15
CA LYS A 311 -7.90 54.59 -29.27
C LYS A 311 -7.76 56.07 -28.98
#